data_AF-A0A1F5DE42-F1
#
_entry.id   AF-A0A1F5DE42-F1
#
_cell.length_a   1.000
_cell.length_b   1.000
_cell.length_c   1.000
_cell.angle_alpha   90.00
_cell.angle_beta   90.00
_cell.angle_gamma   90.00
#
_symmetry.space_group_name_H-M   'P 1'
#
loop_
_entity.id
_entity.type
_entity.pdbx_description
1 polymer ?
#
loop_
_entity_poly.entity_id
_entity_poly.type
_entity_poly.pdbx_seq_one_letter_code
_entity_poly.pdbx_strand_id
1 'polypeptide(L)'
;MVGIPIILLATGAIGALGLDIDGDGLIGINEMNLGTNLISSDSDGDKVLDGEEVSTYGTSPTNSDSDGDSLDDGTEIEDIQSNPLDDDSDDDGLDDYEEVENYETSPIDDDSDDDGLDDSSEVELGTDPNDDDSDDDGLDDSSEIDESSDPLDDDSDDDGLDDLEEVQHDTDPNDDDSDDDGLDDSSEVEHSSNPNDDDSDDDGLDDSSEVELGTDPNDDDSDDDGLDDSSEVELSTDPNDDDSDDDGLDDGEEVQNSTDPNDDDSDDDGLDDSSEVELGTDPNDDDSDDDGLDDSSEVDDSSDPLDDDSDDDGLDDLEEVQHDTDPNDSDSDDDGIEDGEDPDS
;
A
#
# COMPACT_ATOMS: atom_id res chain seq x y z
N MET A 1 -100.79 -27.73 17.35
CA MET A 1 -101.40 -26.74 18.25
C MET A 1 -100.42 -26.49 19.37
N VAL A 2 -99.82 -25.31 19.31
CA VAL A 2 -99.36 -24.42 20.40
C VAL A 2 -98.67 -25.04 21.61
N GLY A 3 -97.43 -24.59 21.84
CA GLY A 3 -96.75 -24.68 23.12
C GLY A 3 -95.31 -24.15 23.08
N ILE A 4 -95.12 -22.86 22.83
CA ILE A 4 -93.88 -22.15 23.22
C ILE A 4 -94.09 -21.64 24.65
N PRO A 5 -93.12 -21.85 25.56
CA PRO A 5 -92.74 -20.82 26.52
C PRO A 5 -91.22 -20.58 26.46
N ILE A 6 -90.79 -19.42 25.96
CA ILE A 6 -90.31 -18.26 26.75
C ILE A 6 -89.04 -18.61 27.54
N ILE A 7 -87.94 -18.11 26.97
CA ILE A 7 -86.56 -18.11 27.47
C ILE A 7 -86.50 -17.49 28.87
N LEU A 8 -85.87 -18.21 29.80
CA LEU A 8 -85.51 -17.74 31.13
C LEU A 8 -83.99 -17.50 31.16
N LEU A 9 -83.54 -16.31 30.76
CA LEU A 9 -82.18 -15.83 30.98
C LEU A 9 -82.23 -14.31 31.23
N ALA A 10 -82.37 -13.89 32.50
CA ALA A 10 -81.98 -12.56 32.96
C ALA A 10 -82.24 -12.43 34.47
N THR A 11 -81.17 -12.33 35.26
CA THR A 11 -81.05 -11.51 36.50
C THR A 11 -79.65 -11.62 37.12
N GLY A 12 -78.88 -12.68 36.82
CA GLY A 12 -77.47 -12.80 37.25
C GLY A 12 -76.45 -12.19 36.29
N ALA A 13 -76.61 -12.39 34.98
CA ALA A 13 -75.60 -12.01 33.98
C ALA A 13 -75.44 -10.48 33.78
N ILE A 14 -76.49 -9.68 34.01
CA ILE A 14 -76.44 -8.22 33.77
C ILE A 14 -75.58 -7.50 34.82
N GLY A 15 -75.36 -8.09 36.00
CA GLY A 15 -74.53 -7.50 37.06
C GLY A 15 -73.03 -7.68 36.89
N ALA A 16 -72.61 -8.70 36.12
CA ALA A 16 -71.20 -8.98 35.84
C ALA A 16 -70.61 -8.05 34.76
N LEU A 17 -71.44 -7.55 33.86
CA LEU A 17 -71.03 -6.73 32.69
C LEU A 17 -70.47 -5.33 33.01
N GLY A 18 -70.59 -4.87 34.26
CA GLY A 18 -70.07 -3.58 34.69
C GLY A 18 -69.04 -3.69 35.80
N LEU A 19 -68.53 -4.89 36.04
CA LEU A 19 -67.47 -5.18 37.00
C LEU A 19 -66.25 -5.67 36.22
N ASP A 20 -65.09 -5.33 36.75
CA ASP A 20 -63.81 -5.95 36.46
C ASP A 20 -63.66 -7.11 37.45
N ILE A 21 -63.63 -8.35 36.95
CA ILE A 21 -63.82 -9.57 37.76
C ILE A 21 -62.49 -10.18 38.21
N ASP A 22 -61.49 -10.17 37.34
CA ASP A 22 -60.12 -10.67 37.54
C ASP A 22 -59.12 -9.58 37.90
N GLY A 23 -59.47 -8.30 37.69
CA GLY A 23 -58.71 -7.16 38.18
C GLY A 23 -57.63 -6.66 37.21
N ASP A 24 -57.76 -6.96 35.92
CA ASP A 24 -56.85 -6.55 34.84
C ASP A 24 -57.08 -5.10 34.35
N GLY A 25 -58.17 -4.47 34.77
CA GLY A 25 -58.55 -3.12 34.35
C GLY A 25 -59.59 -3.06 33.22
N LEU A 26 -60.02 -4.19 32.65
CA LEU A 26 -61.17 -4.28 31.76
C LEU A 26 -62.45 -4.64 32.52
N ILE A 27 -63.56 -4.08 32.07
CA ILE A 27 -64.89 -4.45 32.61
C ILE A 27 -65.53 -5.50 31.72
N GLY A 28 -66.41 -6.33 32.30
CA GLY A 28 -67.05 -7.46 31.61
C GLY A 28 -67.75 -7.18 30.29
N ILE A 29 -68.21 -5.94 30.04
CA ILE A 29 -68.75 -5.58 28.72
C ILE A 29 -67.66 -5.35 27.66
N ASN A 30 -66.49 -4.84 28.05
CA ASN A 30 -65.34 -4.65 27.18
C ASN A 30 -64.70 -6.00 26.87
N GLU A 31 -64.49 -6.83 27.89
CA GLU A 31 -63.94 -8.18 27.75
C GLU A 31 -64.75 -9.02 26.74
N MET A 32 -66.09 -9.04 26.88
CA MET A 32 -66.96 -9.73 25.91
C MET A 32 -66.91 -9.16 24.48
N ASN A 33 -66.57 -7.88 24.30
CA ASN A 33 -66.47 -7.28 22.97
C ASN A 33 -65.13 -7.60 22.31
N LEU A 34 -64.06 -7.67 23.10
CA LEU A 34 -62.71 -8.01 22.66
C LEU A 34 -62.52 -9.53 22.53
N GLY A 35 -63.35 -10.32 23.21
CA GLY A 35 -63.27 -11.79 23.18
C GLY A 35 -62.43 -12.38 24.30
N THR A 36 -61.98 -11.55 25.24
CA THR A 36 -61.15 -11.94 26.38
C THR A 36 -61.96 -12.68 27.46
N ASN A 37 -61.24 -13.28 28.42
CA ASN A 37 -61.81 -14.19 29.40
C ASN A 37 -62.16 -13.48 30.73
N LEU A 38 -63.45 -13.38 31.04
CA LEU A 38 -64.05 -12.78 32.26
C LEU A 38 -63.50 -13.16 33.65
N ILE A 39 -62.56 -14.10 33.73
CA ILE A 39 -61.96 -14.56 34.98
C ILE A 39 -60.44 -14.82 34.86
N SER A 40 -59.83 -14.49 33.71
CA SER A 40 -58.39 -14.61 33.45
C SER A 40 -57.90 -13.24 33.06
N SER A 41 -57.04 -12.66 33.87
CA SER A 41 -56.50 -11.31 33.67
C SER A 41 -55.51 -11.18 32.50
N ASP A 42 -55.21 -12.31 31.86
CA ASP A 42 -54.25 -12.53 30.78
C ASP A 42 -54.85 -13.71 29.99
N SER A 43 -55.31 -13.42 28.77
CA SER A 43 -56.20 -14.27 27.99
C SER A 43 -55.49 -15.15 26.96
N ASP A 44 -54.35 -14.70 26.42
CA ASP A 44 -53.47 -15.43 25.49
C ASP A 44 -52.21 -15.98 26.15
N GLY A 45 -51.80 -15.45 27.30
CA GLY A 45 -50.78 -16.05 28.16
C GLY A 45 -49.35 -15.57 27.91
N ASP A 46 -49.18 -14.40 27.30
CA ASP A 46 -47.88 -13.73 27.07
C ASP A 46 -47.33 -12.99 28.32
N LYS A 47 -48.13 -12.95 29.39
CA LYS A 47 -47.86 -12.29 30.69
C LYS A 47 -48.15 -10.78 30.70
N VAL A 48 -48.68 -10.20 29.62
CA VAL A 48 -49.28 -8.87 29.64
C VAL A 48 -50.75 -9.01 30.06
N LEU A 49 -51.28 -8.05 30.81
CA LEU A 49 -52.68 -8.10 31.26
C LEU A 49 -53.61 -7.59 30.16
N ASP A 50 -54.76 -8.22 29.95
CA ASP A 50 -55.69 -7.83 28.87
C ASP A 50 -56.05 -6.33 28.89
N GLY A 51 -56.19 -5.76 30.10
CA GLY A 51 -56.45 -4.33 30.27
C GLY A 51 -55.25 -3.42 30.05
N GLU A 52 -54.05 -3.92 30.27
CA GLU A 52 -52.81 -3.21 30.02
C GLU A 52 -52.49 -3.16 28.53
N GLU A 53 -52.62 -4.28 27.82
CA GLU A 53 -52.53 -4.35 26.35
C GLU A 53 -53.45 -3.32 25.69
N VAL A 54 -54.74 -3.30 26.04
CA VAL A 54 -55.71 -2.40 25.42
C VAL A 54 -55.48 -0.93 25.77
N SER A 55 -54.93 -0.63 26.96
CA SER A 55 -54.89 0.75 27.48
C SER A 55 -53.52 1.42 27.40
N THR A 56 -52.46 0.63 27.34
CA THR A 56 -51.06 1.08 27.34
C THR A 56 -50.38 0.77 26.02
N TYR A 57 -50.33 -0.50 25.63
CA TYR A 57 -49.48 -0.97 24.53
C TYR A 57 -50.18 -0.94 23.16
N GLY A 58 -51.49 -1.15 23.13
CA GLY A 58 -52.27 -1.21 21.89
C GLY A 58 -52.30 -2.59 21.23
N THR A 59 -51.66 -3.58 21.85
CA THR A 59 -51.59 -4.97 21.46
C THR A 59 -52.94 -5.71 21.62
N SER A 60 -53.00 -6.94 21.12
CA SER A 60 -54.22 -7.74 21.06
C SER A 60 -54.31 -8.74 22.23
N PRO A 61 -55.27 -8.59 23.16
CA PRO A 61 -55.41 -9.44 24.37
C PRO A 61 -55.95 -10.85 24.13
N THR A 62 -55.85 -11.34 22.90
CA THR A 62 -56.23 -12.70 22.52
C THR A 62 -55.24 -13.30 21.51
N ASN A 63 -54.14 -12.62 21.27
CA ASN A 63 -53.09 -12.96 20.33
C ASN A 63 -51.76 -12.52 20.93
N SER A 64 -51.01 -13.48 21.44
CA SER A 64 -49.76 -13.27 22.17
C SER A 64 -48.59 -12.71 21.34
N ASP A 65 -48.81 -12.30 20.11
CA ASP A 65 -47.79 -11.99 19.09
C ASP A 65 -48.48 -11.09 18.05
N SER A 66 -48.46 -9.79 18.32
CA SER A 66 -49.39 -8.81 17.75
C SER A 66 -49.01 -8.33 16.34
N ASP A 67 -47.73 -8.23 16.02
CA ASP A 67 -47.17 -7.93 14.68
C ASP A 67 -46.90 -9.19 13.86
N GLY A 68 -46.60 -10.33 14.49
CA GLY A 68 -46.45 -11.62 13.83
C GLY A 68 -45.01 -11.99 13.47
N ASP A 69 -44.02 -11.43 14.16
CA ASP A 69 -42.58 -11.66 13.98
C ASP A 69 -42.11 -12.98 14.63
N SER A 70 -42.91 -13.55 15.55
CA SER A 70 -42.67 -14.76 16.37
C SER A 70 -42.12 -14.51 17.79
N LEU A 71 -41.92 -13.26 18.20
CA LEU A 71 -41.79 -12.88 19.59
C LEU A 71 -43.20 -12.73 20.22
N ASP A 72 -43.26 -12.88 21.54
CA ASP A 72 -44.52 -12.63 22.25
C ASP A 72 -44.53 -11.23 22.85
N ASP A 73 -45.67 -10.52 22.77
CA ASP A 73 -45.79 -9.12 23.19
C ASP A 73 -45.21 -8.87 24.59
N GLY A 74 -45.38 -9.85 25.50
CA GLY A 74 -44.84 -9.77 26.85
C GLY A 74 -43.31 -9.90 26.94
N THR A 75 -42.69 -10.67 26.06
CA THR A 75 -41.23 -10.78 25.92
C THR A 75 -40.64 -9.49 25.35
N GLU A 76 -41.24 -8.95 24.29
CA GLU A 76 -40.82 -7.68 23.69
C GLU A 76 -40.91 -6.53 24.69
N ILE A 77 -42.01 -6.43 25.44
CA ILE A 77 -42.21 -5.33 26.40
C ILE A 77 -41.26 -5.41 27.61
N GLU A 78 -41.09 -6.59 28.21
CA GLU A 78 -40.40 -6.72 29.51
C GLU A 78 -38.91 -7.05 29.39
N ASP A 79 -38.53 -7.88 28.40
CA ASP A 79 -37.19 -8.45 28.30
C ASP A 79 -36.35 -7.74 27.21
N ILE A 80 -36.90 -7.53 26.00
CA ILE A 80 -36.17 -6.96 24.84
C ILE A 80 -36.27 -5.43 24.80
N GLN A 81 -37.44 -4.89 25.16
CA GLN A 81 -37.82 -3.48 25.07
C GLN A 81 -38.07 -2.95 23.65
N SER A 82 -38.35 -3.84 22.70
CA SER A 82 -38.79 -3.52 21.34
C SER A 82 -40.29 -3.20 21.27
N ASN A 83 -40.81 -2.90 20.07
CA ASN A 83 -42.17 -2.46 19.85
C ASN A 83 -43.08 -3.62 19.40
N PRO A 84 -44.00 -4.13 20.25
CA PRO A 84 -44.88 -5.29 19.98
C PRO A 84 -46.01 -5.03 18.96
N LEU A 85 -45.83 -4.04 18.10
CA LEU A 85 -46.72 -3.69 17.02
C LEU A 85 -45.96 -3.43 15.70
N ASP A 86 -44.64 -3.57 15.70
CA ASP A 86 -43.72 -3.50 14.56
C ASP A 86 -42.89 -4.78 14.56
N ASP A 87 -42.88 -5.49 13.44
CA ASP A 87 -42.02 -6.66 13.28
C ASP A 87 -40.53 -6.32 13.16
N ASP A 88 -40.20 -5.04 12.94
CA ASP A 88 -38.86 -4.47 12.74
C ASP A 88 -38.87 -3.10 13.46
N SER A 89 -38.33 -3.08 14.67
CA SER A 89 -38.55 -2.00 15.64
C SER A 89 -37.65 -0.77 15.44
N ASP A 90 -36.48 -0.92 14.81
CA ASP A 90 -35.56 0.16 14.44
C ASP A 90 -35.55 0.48 12.94
N ASP A 91 -36.32 -0.24 12.13
CA ASP A 91 -36.49 -0.06 10.68
C ASP A 91 -35.17 -0.34 9.88
N ASP A 92 -34.29 -1.23 10.37
CA ASP A 92 -33.02 -1.59 9.72
C ASP A 92 -33.23 -2.59 8.55
N GLY A 93 -34.22 -3.47 8.67
CA GLY A 93 -34.57 -4.48 7.67
C GLY A 93 -34.50 -5.94 8.15
N LEU A 94 -34.03 -6.18 9.37
CA LEU A 94 -34.16 -7.43 10.12
C LEU A 94 -35.43 -7.38 10.97
N ASP A 95 -36.06 -8.54 11.20
CA ASP A 95 -37.16 -8.60 12.17
C ASP A 95 -36.63 -8.84 13.59
N ASP A 96 -37.32 -8.30 14.60
CA ASP A 96 -36.89 -8.35 16.02
C ASP A 96 -36.56 -9.80 16.47
N TYR A 97 -37.27 -10.78 15.91
CA TYR A 97 -37.00 -12.20 16.15
C TYR A 97 -35.66 -12.66 15.55
N GLU A 98 -35.36 -12.28 14.31
CA GLU A 98 -34.12 -12.63 13.60
C GLU A 98 -32.90 -12.08 14.32
N GLU A 99 -32.94 -10.81 14.73
CA GLU A 99 -31.90 -10.17 15.53
C GLU A 99 -31.62 -10.94 16.82
N VAL A 100 -32.65 -11.18 17.63
CA VAL A 100 -32.47 -11.81 18.96
C VAL A 100 -32.05 -13.28 18.88
N GLU A 101 -32.60 -14.07 17.94
CA GLU A 101 -32.39 -15.51 17.91
C GLU A 101 -31.30 -15.97 16.94
N ASN A 102 -30.95 -15.18 15.92
CA ASN A 102 -29.94 -15.56 14.91
C ASN A 102 -28.66 -14.75 15.00
N TYR A 103 -28.75 -13.43 15.17
CA TYR A 103 -27.59 -12.51 15.08
C TYR A 103 -27.12 -12.01 16.44
N GLU A 104 -27.92 -12.16 17.50
CA GLU A 104 -27.64 -11.66 18.85
C GLU A 104 -27.48 -10.13 18.93
N THR A 105 -28.02 -9.40 17.95
CA THR A 105 -28.07 -7.93 17.86
C THR A 105 -29.24 -7.32 18.64
N SER A 106 -29.38 -5.99 18.61
CA SER A 106 -30.36 -5.24 19.39
C SER A 106 -31.53 -4.72 18.54
N PRO A 107 -32.79 -5.20 18.76
CA PRO A 107 -33.99 -4.76 18.01
C PRO A 107 -34.47 -3.32 18.20
N ILE A 108 -33.61 -2.43 18.64
CA ILE A 108 -33.91 -1.02 18.85
C ILE A 108 -32.72 -0.13 18.46
N ASP A 109 -31.71 -0.71 17.81
CA ASP A 109 -30.45 -0.11 17.43
C ASP A 109 -30.11 -0.65 16.05
N ASP A 110 -30.18 0.21 15.03
CA ASP A 110 -30.03 -0.19 13.62
C ASP A 110 -28.60 -0.59 13.24
N ASP A 111 -27.64 -0.34 14.12
CA ASP A 111 -26.18 -0.50 13.93
C ASP A 111 -25.61 -0.89 15.31
N SER A 112 -25.40 -2.19 15.52
CA SER A 112 -25.18 -2.78 16.84
C SER A 112 -23.75 -2.60 17.39
N ASP A 113 -22.75 -2.41 16.53
CA ASP A 113 -21.36 -2.13 16.91
C ASP A 113 -20.89 -0.69 16.67
N ASP A 114 -21.77 0.16 16.11
CA ASP A 114 -21.54 1.58 15.82
C ASP A 114 -20.46 1.82 14.73
N ASP A 115 -20.24 0.90 13.79
CA ASP A 115 -19.25 1.04 12.69
C ASP A 115 -19.76 1.95 11.55
N GLY A 116 -21.08 2.01 11.34
CA GLY A 116 -21.75 2.81 10.33
C GLY A 116 -22.49 2.02 9.23
N LEU A 117 -22.42 0.69 9.25
CA LEU A 117 -23.30 -0.22 8.53
C LEU A 117 -24.49 -0.59 9.43
N ASP A 118 -25.64 -0.85 8.80
CA ASP A 118 -26.79 -1.40 9.55
C ASP A 118 -26.70 -2.92 9.63
N ASP A 119 -27.20 -3.52 10.72
CA ASP A 119 -27.08 -4.96 10.98
C ASP A 119 -27.59 -5.80 9.80
N SER A 120 -28.67 -5.35 9.17
CA SER A 120 -29.23 -5.98 7.96
C SER A 120 -28.27 -5.99 6.77
N SER A 121 -27.50 -4.92 6.59
CA SER A 121 -26.52 -4.74 5.51
C SER A 121 -25.30 -5.62 5.73
N GLU A 122 -24.81 -5.67 6.96
CA GLU A 122 -23.72 -6.56 7.37
C GLU A 122 -24.07 -8.04 7.15
N VAL A 123 -25.29 -8.45 7.53
CA VAL A 123 -25.81 -9.79 7.22
C VAL A 123 -25.84 -10.07 5.71
N GLU A 124 -26.11 -9.07 4.86
CA GLU A 124 -26.07 -9.21 3.40
C GLU A 124 -24.63 -9.36 2.86
N LEU A 125 -23.68 -8.63 3.45
CA LEU A 125 -22.25 -8.67 3.11
C LEU A 125 -21.58 -9.95 3.64
N GLY A 126 -22.04 -10.47 4.78
CA GLY A 126 -21.51 -11.65 5.45
C GLY A 126 -20.55 -11.34 6.60
N THR A 127 -20.41 -10.06 6.97
CA THR A 127 -19.71 -9.55 8.15
C THR A 127 -20.49 -9.89 9.45
N ASP A 128 -19.90 -9.65 10.62
CA ASP A 128 -20.54 -9.90 11.92
C ASP A 128 -21.13 -8.59 12.48
N PRO A 129 -22.47 -8.45 12.60
CA PRO A 129 -23.14 -7.24 13.10
C PRO A 129 -22.85 -6.81 14.55
N ASN A 130 -21.83 -7.39 15.18
CA ASN A 130 -21.43 -7.07 16.54
C ASN A 130 -19.91 -6.90 16.65
N ASP A 131 -19.22 -6.78 15.52
CA ASP A 131 -17.78 -6.68 15.39
C ASP A 131 -17.47 -5.63 14.31
N ASP A 132 -16.94 -4.48 14.74
CA ASP A 132 -16.73 -3.32 13.87
C ASP A 132 -15.65 -3.54 12.80
N ASP A 133 -14.91 -4.64 12.87
CA ASP A 133 -13.74 -5.01 12.06
C ASP A 133 -13.72 -6.54 11.96
N SER A 134 -14.32 -7.07 10.89
CA SER A 134 -14.68 -8.49 10.75
C SER A 134 -13.48 -9.41 10.47
N ASP A 135 -12.38 -8.90 9.92
CA ASP A 135 -11.15 -9.65 9.62
C ASP A 135 -9.94 -9.32 10.51
N ASP A 136 -10.11 -8.36 11.44
CA ASP A 136 -9.12 -7.93 12.44
C ASP A 136 -7.89 -7.19 11.83
N ASP A 137 -8.00 -6.53 10.67
CA ASP A 137 -6.92 -5.76 10.03
C ASP A 137 -6.77 -4.33 10.61
N GLY A 138 -7.84 -3.80 11.21
CA GLY A 138 -7.91 -2.50 11.86
C GLY A 138 -8.57 -1.37 11.04
N LEU A 139 -9.08 -1.65 9.85
CA LEU A 139 -10.14 -0.89 9.20
C LEU A 139 -11.50 -1.43 9.68
N ASP A 140 -12.49 -0.54 9.74
CA ASP A 140 -13.87 -0.98 10.03
C ASP A 140 -14.58 -1.40 8.74
N ASP A 141 -15.50 -2.35 8.83
CA ASP A 141 -16.20 -2.93 7.67
C ASP A 141 -16.84 -1.83 6.79
N SER A 142 -17.40 -0.80 7.43
CA SER A 142 -17.94 0.37 6.74
C SER A 142 -16.90 1.14 5.90
N SER A 143 -15.68 1.26 6.42
CA SER A 143 -14.56 1.97 5.79
C SER A 143 -13.97 1.17 4.64
N GLU A 144 -13.85 -0.14 4.78
CA GLU A 144 -13.41 -1.05 3.71
C GLU A 144 -14.35 -0.99 2.50
N ILE A 145 -15.66 -0.93 2.73
CA ILE A 145 -16.63 -0.71 1.65
C ILE A 145 -16.45 0.66 0.95
N ASP A 146 -16.07 1.70 1.70
CA ASP A 146 -15.80 3.03 1.16
C ASP A 146 -14.49 3.08 0.34
N GLU A 147 -13.46 2.34 0.78
CA GLU A 147 -12.17 2.13 0.08
C GLU A 147 -12.26 1.02 -1.00
N SER A 148 -13.41 0.34 -1.07
CA SER A 148 -13.75 -0.65 -2.08
C SER A 148 -13.02 -2.00 -1.94
N SER A 149 -12.49 -2.31 -0.75
CA SER A 149 -11.87 -3.58 -0.36
C SER A 149 -12.87 -4.61 0.18
N ASP A 150 -12.43 -5.83 0.52
CA ASP A 150 -13.30 -6.92 1.01
C ASP A 150 -13.24 -7.03 2.55
N PRO A 151 -14.32 -6.70 3.29
CA PRO A 151 -14.35 -6.66 4.77
C PRO A 151 -14.28 -8.02 5.48
N LEU A 152 -13.72 -9.01 4.81
CA LEU A 152 -13.59 -10.39 5.26
C LEU A 152 -12.22 -10.97 4.92
N ASP A 153 -11.30 -10.15 4.39
CA ASP A 153 -9.98 -10.52 3.90
C ASP A 153 -8.99 -9.39 4.25
N ASP A 154 -8.08 -9.67 5.18
CA ASP A 154 -7.17 -8.68 5.78
C ASP A 154 -6.12 -8.11 4.80
N ASP A 155 -6.07 -8.63 3.58
CA ASP A 155 -5.12 -8.34 2.49
C ASP A 155 -5.86 -8.70 1.18
N SER A 156 -6.63 -7.74 0.67
CA SER A 156 -7.65 -7.94 -0.37
C SER A 156 -7.10 -8.35 -1.74
N ASP A 157 -5.83 -8.04 -2.04
CA ASP A 157 -5.16 -8.41 -3.30
C ASP A 157 -4.05 -9.47 -3.16
N ASP A 158 -3.76 -9.93 -1.95
CA ASP A 158 -2.74 -10.92 -1.58
C ASP A 158 -1.28 -10.44 -1.87
N ASP A 159 -0.98 -9.13 -1.84
CA ASP A 159 0.38 -8.58 -2.05
C ASP A 159 1.28 -8.69 -0.80
N GLY A 160 0.67 -8.66 0.39
CA GLY A 160 1.34 -8.78 1.69
C GLY A 160 1.32 -7.54 2.58
N LEU A 161 0.72 -6.42 2.14
CA LEU A 161 0.23 -5.33 2.97
C LEU A 161 -1.21 -5.63 3.40
N ASP A 162 -1.58 -5.23 4.63
CA ASP A 162 -3.00 -5.23 5.00
C ASP A 162 -3.74 -4.02 4.41
N ASP A 163 -5.05 -4.11 4.19
CA ASP A 163 -5.84 -3.04 3.56
C ASP A 163 -5.67 -1.70 4.34
N LEU A 164 -5.54 -1.77 5.67
CA LEU A 164 -5.20 -0.62 6.51
C LEU A 164 -3.83 0.00 6.19
N GLU A 165 -2.79 -0.82 5.98
CA GLU A 165 -1.46 -0.40 5.57
C GLU A 165 -1.51 0.29 4.19
N GLU A 166 -2.26 -0.25 3.25
CA GLU A 166 -2.42 0.32 1.91
C GLU A 166 -3.08 1.70 1.94
N VAL A 167 -4.17 1.85 2.71
CA VAL A 167 -4.80 3.16 2.95
C VAL A 167 -3.82 4.16 3.61
N GLN A 168 -2.86 3.70 4.41
CA GLN A 168 -1.81 4.56 4.98
C GLN A 168 -0.73 4.95 3.98
N HIS A 169 -0.46 4.09 3.00
CA HIS A 169 0.48 4.29 1.91
C HIS A 169 -0.13 5.02 0.70
N ASP A 170 -1.45 5.31 0.75
CA ASP A 170 -2.22 5.91 -0.34
C ASP A 170 -2.25 5.00 -1.61
N THR A 171 -2.14 3.68 -1.45
CA THR A 171 -2.29 2.64 -2.51
C THR A 171 -3.74 2.14 -2.62
N ASP A 172 -4.06 1.31 -3.62
CA ASP A 172 -5.41 0.74 -3.84
C ASP A 172 -5.46 -0.70 -3.28
N PRO A 173 -6.28 -1.00 -2.24
CA PRO A 173 -6.39 -2.33 -1.64
C PRO A 173 -6.80 -3.51 -2.53
N ASN A 174 -6.90 -3.30 -3.83
CA ASN A 174 -7.31 -4.31 -4.80
C ASN A 174 -6.33 -4.41 -5.98
N ASP A 175 -5.15 -3.79 -5.87
CA ASP A 175 -4.16 -3.68 -6.95
C ASP A 175 -2.75 -3.88 -6.40
N ASP A 176 -2.18 -5.07 -6.66
CA ASP A 176 -0.94 -5.56 -6.06
C ASP A 176 0.33 -4.79 -6.48
N ASP A 177 0.18 -3.79 -7.35
CA ASP A 177 1.24 -3.01 -8.03
C ASP A 177 0.58 -1.70 -8.52
N SER A 178 0.50 -0.72 -7.62
CA SER A 178 -0.31 0.50 -7.75
C SER A 178 0.15 1.44 -8.87
N ASP A 179 1.41 1.40 -9.27
CA ASP A 179 1.97 2.21 -10.37
C ASP A 179 2.29 1.45 -11.67
N ASP A 180 2.07 0.13 -11.68
CA ASP A 180 2.29 -0.79 -12.80
C ASP A 180 3.78 -0.91 -13.23
N ASP A 181 4.76 -0.72 -12.33
CA ASP A 181 6.20 -0.84 -12.65
C ASP A 181 6.70 -2.30 -12.66
N GLY A 182 6.00 -3.19 -11.95
CA GLY A 182 6.30 -4.62 -11.83
C GLY A 182 6.91 -5.06 -10.49
N LEU A 183 7.06 -4.16 -9.53
CA LEU A 183 7.33 -4.40 -8.12
C LEU A 183 6.01 -4.25 -7.34
N ASP A 184 5.72 -5.17 -6.42
CA ASP A 184 4.49 -5.08 -5.62
C ASP A 184 4.60 -4.01 -4.52
N ASP A 185 3.48 -3.41 -4.13
CA ASP A 185 3.43 -2.30 -3.16
C ASP A 185 4.13 -2.69 -1.85
N SER A 186 3.91 -3.93 -1.38
CA SER A 186 4.57 -4.50 -0.21
C SER A 186 6.11 -4.50 -0.33
N SER A 187 6.62 -4.80 -1.52
CA SER A 187 8.05 -4.84 -1.83
C SER A 187 8.63 -3.44 -1.91
N GLU A 188 7.92 -2.48 -2.48
CA GLU A 188 8.33 -1.08 -2.52
C GLU A 188 8.43 -0.49 -1.10
N VAL A 189 7.46 -0.79 -0.24
CA VAL A 189 7.52 -0.44 1.19
C VAL A 189 8.73 -1.09 1.89
N GLU A 190 9.10 -2.34 1.54
CA GLU A 190 10.32 -2.98 2.05
C GLU A 190 11.60 -2.27 1.58
N HIS A 191 11.66 -1.84 0.31
CA HIS A 191 12.79 -1.10 -0.27
C HIS A 191 12.76 0.40 0.09
N SER A 192 11.70 0.86 0.78
CA SER A 192 11.49 2.27 1.14
C SER A 192 11.32 3.20 -0.06
N SER A 193 11.01 2.64 -1.23
CA SER A 193 10.58 3.37 -2.41
C SER A 193 9.09 3.75 -2.30
N ASN A 194 8.55 4.42 -3.32
CA ASN A 194 7.21 4.98 -3.27
C ASN A 194 6.24 4.15 -4.13
N PRO A 195 5.25 3.44 -3.52
CA PRO A 195 4.28 2.57 -4.20
C PRO A 195 3.32 3.19 -5.22
N ASN A 196 3.60 4.40 -5.68
CA ASN A 196 2.70 5.20 -6.49
C ASN A 196 3.50 5.99 -7.55
N ASP A 197 4.78 5.65 -7.75
CA ASP A 197 5.72 6.36 -8.58
C ASP A 197 6.75 5.38 -9.14
N ASP A 198 6.62 5.09 -10.44
CA ASP A 198 7.33 4.02 -11.15
C ASP A 198 8.86 4.22 -11.24
N ASP A 199 9.39 5.30 -10.67
CA ASP A 199 10.78 5.79 -10.72
C ASP A 199 10.93 6.78 -9.54
N SER A 200 11.23 6.24 -8.36
CA SER A 200 11.14 6.93 -7.07
C SER A 200 12.17 8.05 -6.87
N ASP A 201 13.31 8.00 -7.55
CA ASP A 201 14.36 9.02 -7.51
C ASP A 201 14.48 9.91 -8.76
N ASP A 202 13.67 9.65 -9.79
CA ASP A 202 13.61 10.35 -11.07
C ASP A 202 14.91 10.20 -11.93
N ASP A 203 15.67 9.10 -11.80
CA ASP A 203 16.89 8.85 -12.58
C ASP A 203 16.58 8.31 -14.00
N GLY A 204 15.45 7.64 -14.19
CA GLY A 204 14.97 7.08 -15.45
C GLY A 204 15.00 5.55 -15.56
N LEU A 205 15.43 4.84 -14.53
CA LEU A 205 15.13 3.43 -14.27
C LEU A 205 13.86 3.32 -13.44
N ASP A 206 13.14 2.21 -13.61
CA ASP A 206 12.01 1.90 -12.74
C ASP A 206 12.47 1.15 -11.48
N ASP A 207 11.78 1.34 -10.36
CA ASP A 207 12.14 0.76 -9.06
C ASP A 207 12.32 -0.78 -9.18
N SER A 208 11.45 -1.44 -9.95
CA SER A 208 11.54 -2.87 -10.24
C SER A 208 12.87 -3.26 -10.92
N SER A 209 13.37 -2.43 -11.84
CA SER A 209 14.62 -2.63 -12.57
C SER A 209 15.82 -2.39 -11.67
N GLU A 210 15.75 -1.38 -10.82
CA GLU A 210 16.78 -1.07 -9.83
C GLU A 210 16.94 -2.22 -8.82
N VAL A 211 15.84 -2.77 -8.31
CA VAL A 211 15.89 -3.98 -7.47
C VAL A 211 16.48 -5.19 -8.22
N GLU A 212 16.26 -5.34 -9.54
CA GLU A 212 16.90 -6.39 -10.35
C GLU A 212 18.41 -6.17 -10.51
N LEU A 213 18.84 -4.91 -10.68
CA LEU A 213 20.25 -4.51 -10.80
C LEU A 213 20.99 -4.55 -9.45
N GLY A 214 20.27 -4.35 -8.36
CA GLY A 214 20.79 -4.29 -7.00
C GLY A 214 21.17 -2.88 -6.54
N THR A 215 20.70 -1.84 -7.26
CA THR A 215 20.77 -0.43 -6.88
C THR A 215 19.70 -0.08 -5.84
N ASP A 216 19.73 1.13 -5.28
CA ASP A 216 18.74 1.62 -4.31
C ASP A 216 17.71 2.50 -5.02
N PRO A 217 16.41 2.13 -5.08
CA PRO A 217 15.37 2.90 -5.77
C PRO A 217 15.10 4.33 -5.27
N ASN A 218 15.93 4.85 -4.38
CA ASN A 218 15.81 6.19 -3.82
C ASN A 218 17.12 6.97 -3.93
N ASP A 219 18.06 6.50 -4.73
CA ASP A 219 19.41 7.05 -4.87
C ASP A 219 19.82 7.04 -6.35
N ASP A 220 19.78 8.23 -6.97
CA ASP A 220 19.93 8.40 -8.42
C ASP A 220 21.33 8.05 -8.96
N ASP A 221 22.29 7.73 -8.09
CA ASP A 221 23.72 7.50 -8.35
C ASP A 221 24.24 6.59 -7.22
N SER A 222 24.10 5.27 -7.40
CA SER A 222 24.25 4.26 -6.35
C SER A 222 25.68 4.08 -5.82
N ASP A 223 26.70 4.43 -6.61
CA ASP A 223 28.11 4.36 -6.21
C ASP A 223 28.81 5.72 -6.00
N ASP A 224 28.07 6.83 -6.16
CA ASP A 224 28.49 8.21 -5.95
C ASP A 224 29.60 8.69 -6.93
N ASP A 225 29.66 8.15 -8.16
CA ASP A 225 30.67 8.48 -9.19
C ASP A 225 30.30 9.72 -10.03
N GLY A 226 29.02 10.11 -10.00
CA GLY A 226 28.49 11.28 -10.70
C GLY A 226 27.79 10.99 -12.03
N LEU A 227 27.62 9.72 -12.40
CA LEU A 227 26.65 9.23 -13.38
C LEU A 227 25.42 8.71 -12.64
N ASP A 228 24.26 8.87 -13.28
CA ASP A 228 23.05 8.22 -12.77
C ASP A 228 22.99 6.76 -13.20
N ASP A 229 22.36 5.90 -12.38
CA ASP A 229 22.31 4.45 -12.61
C ASP A 229 21.72 4.14 -14.01
N SER A 230 20.72 4.91 -14.44
CA SER A 230 20.14 4.83 -15.78
C SER A 230 21.18 5.09 -16.90
N SER A 231 22.05 6.08 -16.72
CA SER A 231 23.10 6.46 -17.66
C SER A 231 24.19 5.40 -17.73
N GLU A 232 24.54 4.82 -16.59
CA GLU A 232 25.51 3.72 -16.50
C GLU A 232 25.01 2.47 -17.23
N VAL A 233 23.74 2.11 -17.06
CA VAL A 233 23.10 1.03 -17.85
C VAL A 233 23.15 1.33 -19.35
N GLU A 234 22.98 2.59 -19.78
CA GLU A 234 23.13 2.98 -21.19
C GLU A 234 24.59 2.86 -21.69
N LEU A 235 25.56 3.17 -20.84
CA LEU A 235 27.01 3.08 -21.11
C LEU A 235 27.55 1.66 -20.99
N SER A 236 26.80 0.74 -20.38
CA SER A 236 27.20 -0.63 -20.07
C SER A 236 28.28 -0.76 -18.98
N THR A 237 28.37 0.24 -18.09
CA THR A 237 29.08 0.18 -16.80
C THR A 237 28.22 -0.53 -15.75
N ASP A 238 28.77 -0.80 -14.56
CA ASP A 238 28.03 -1.42 -13.44
C ASP A 238 27.64 -0.33 -12.44
N PRO A 239 26.34 -0.03 -12.21
CA PRO A 239 25.88 1.05 -11.32
C PRO A 239 26.22 0.92 -9.82
N ASN A 240 27.13 0.02 -9.48
CA ASN A 240 27.56 -0.26 -8.13
C ASN A 240 29.09 -0.34 -8.04
N ASP A 241 29.80 0.13 -9.07
CA ASP A 241 31.24 0.06 -9.24
C ASP A 241 31.75 1.35 -9.88
N ASP A 242 32.33 2.21 -9.04
CA ASP A 242 32.70 3.59 -9.39
C ASP A 242 33.79 3.71 -10.47
N ASP A 243 34.42 2.61 -10.88
CA ASP A 243 35.58 2.50 -11.77
C ASP A 243 35.51 1.14 -12.51
N SER A 244 34.78 1.12 -13.62
CA SER A 244 34.34 -0.12 -14.30
C SER A 244 35.48 -0.92 -14.94
N ASP A 245 36.59 -0.28 -15.30
CA ASP A 245 37.76 -0.93 -15.89
C ASP A 245 38.98 -1.05 -14.95
N ASP A 246 38.86 -0.55 -13.72
CA ASP A 246 39.87 -0.56 -12.65
C ASP A 246 41.15 0.25 -13.01
N ASP A 247 41.08 1.30 -13.85
CA ASP A 247 42.22 2.14 -14.23
C ASP A 247 42.58 3.21 -13.17
N GLY A 248 41.59 3.62 -12.36
CA GLY A 248 41.73 4.60 -11.28
C GLY A 248 41.11 5.98 -11.54
N LEU A 249 40.47 6.20 -12.68
CA LEU A 249 39.45 7.23 -12.91
C LEU A 249 38.07 6.64 -12.61
N ASP A 250 37.15 7.49 -12.15
CA ASP A 250 35.76 7.07 -12.02
C ASP A 250 35.01 7.22 -13.36
N ASP A 251 33.99 6.39 -13.62
CA ASP A 251 33.29 6.35 -14.92
C ASP A 251 32.73 7.74 -15.25
N GLY A 252 32.27 8.46 -14.24
CA GLY A 252 31.84 9.86 -14.31
C GLY A 252 32.94 10.86 -14.71
N GLU A 253 34.17 10.72 -14.23
CA GLU A 253 35.34 11.51 -14.64
C GLU A 253 35.75 11.18 -16.08
N GLU A 254 35.68 9.90 -16.45
CA GLU A 254 35.98 9.44 -17.81
C GLU A 254 35.01 10.01 -18.85
N VAL A 255 33.71 9.94 -18.59
CA VAL A 255 32.68 10.57 -19.43
C VAL A 255 32.92 12.09 -19.56
N GLN A 256 33.39 12.75 -18.49
CA GLN A 256 33.75 14.17 -18.52
C GLN A 256 35.01 14.45 -19.35
N ASN A 257 35.99 13.55 -19.31
CA ASN A 257 37.24 13.62 -20.05
C ASN A 257 37.10 13.11 -21.50
N SER A 258 35.95 12.50 -21.85
CA SER A 258 35.65 11.90 -23.15
C SER A 258 36.44 10.64 -23.47
N THR A 259 36.88 9.91 -22.45
CA THR A 259 37.40 8.54 -22.53
C THR A 259 36.23 7.53 -22.49
N ASP A 260 36.52 6.23 -22.67
CA ASP A 260 35.53 5.14 -22.62
C ASP A 260 35.63 4.42 -21.26
N PRO A 261 34.61 4.48 -20.39
CA PRO A 261 34.66 3.89 -19.03
C PRO A 261 34.80 2.37 -18.92
N ASN A 262 35.15 1.72 -20.02
CA ASN A 262 35.29 0.28 -20.12
C ASN A 262 36.61 -0.11 -20.80
N ASP A 263 37.52 0.85 -20.95
CA ASP A 263 38.77 0.74 -21.69
C ASP A 263 39.89 1.49 -20.97
N ASP A 264 40.74 0.75 -20.27
CA ASP A 264 41.76 1.27 -19.36
C ASP A 264 42.86 2.11 -20.04
N ASP A 265 42.85 2.20 -21.37
CA ASP A 265 43.86 2.82 -22.25
C ASP A 265 43.15 3.21 -23.56
N SER A 266 42.56 4.40 -23.57
CA SER A 266 41.61 4.85 -24.60
C SER A 266 42.22 5.03 -25.99
N ASP A 267 43.53 5.26 -26.10
CA ASP A 267 44.24 5.43 -27.37
C ASP A 267 45.18 4.27 -27.75
N ASP A 268 45.27 3.24 -26.91
CA ASP A 268 46.10 2.03 -27.06
C ASP A 268 47.62 2.31 -27.08
N ASP A 269 48.12 3.38 -26.43
CA ASP A 269 49.55 3.71 -26.38
C ASP A 269 50.33 2.89 -25.32
N GLY A 270 49.65 2.43 -24.27
CA GLY A 270 50.18 1.63 -23.17
C GLY A 270 50.33 2.34 -21.83
N LEU A 271 49.95 3.61 -21.72
CA LEU A 271 49.58 4.30 -20.48
C LEU A 271 48.08 4.14 -20.24
N ASP A 272 47.69 4.07 -18.96
CA ASP A 272 46.28 4.11 -18.61
C ASP A 272 45.79 5.56 -18.53
N ASP A 273 44.49 5.78 -18.79
CA ASP A 273 43.90 7.12 -18.89
C ASP A 273 44.14 7.91 -17.57
N SER A 274 44.05 7.23 -16.42
CA SER A 274 44.37 7.81 -15.11
C SER A 274 45.82 8.32 -15.02
N SER A 275 46.79 7.59 -15.56
CA SER A 275 48.21 7.94 -15.57
C SER A 275 48.45 9.13 -16.48
N GLU A 276 47.78 9.17 -17.63
CA GLU A 276 47.85 10.27 -18.57
C GLU A 276 47.29 11.57 -17.98
N VAL A 277 46.14 11.50 -17.29
CA VAL A 277 45.59 12.63 -16.54
C VAL A 277 46.57 13.10 -15.44
N GLU A 278 47.30 12.20 -14.77
CA GLU A 278 48.34 12.57 -13.78
C GLU A 278 49.55 13.28 -14.44
N LEU A 279 49.97 12.81 -15.62
CA LEU A 279 51.07 13.37 -16.41
C LEU A 279 50.67 14.69 -17.10
N GLY A 280 49.39 14.87 -17.41
CA GLY A 280 48.84 15.99 -18.14
C GLY A 280 48.88 15.84 -19.66
N THR A 281 49.08 14.61 -20.16
CA THR A 281 48.88 14.20 -21.55
C THR A 281 47.38 14.12 -21.88
N ASP A 282 47.03 13.92 -23.15
CA ASP A 282 45.63 13.78 -23.60
C ASP A 282 45.30 12.29 -23.76
N PRO A 283 44.42 11.68 -22.93
CA PRO A 283 44.12 10.23 -22.97
C PRO A 283 43.49 9.69 -24.26
N ASN A 284 43.43 10.50 -25.31
CA ASN A 284 42.85 10.16 -26.60
C ASN A 284 43.83 10.45 -27.75
N ASP A 285 45.10 10.68 -27.43
CA ASP A 285 46.14 11.10 -28.38
C ASP A 285 47.47 10.44 -28.02
N ASP A 286 47.84 9.41 -28.80
CA ASP A 286 48.98 8.53 -28.54
C ASP A 286 50.36 9.20 -28.58
N ASP A 287 50.41 10.52 -28.85
CA ASP A 287 51.61 11.35 -29.10
C ASP A 287 51.22 12.81 -28.82
N SER A 288 51.21 13.19 -27.53
CA SER A 288 50.62 14.44 -27.04
C SER A 288 51.31 15.72 -27.54
N ASP A 289 52.58 15.62 -27.95
CA ASP A 289 53.37 16.76 -28.42
C ASP A 289 53.66 16.76 -29.94
N ASP A 290 53.18 15.73 -30.67
CA ASP A 290 53.32 15.51 -32.10
C ASP A 290 54.79 15.30 -32.60
N ASP A 291 55.71 14.80 -31.76
CA ASP A 291 57.11 14.51 -32.13
C ASP A 291 57.28 13.15 -32.86
N GLY A 292 56.35 12.22 -32.62
CA GLY A 292 56.29 10.89 -33.22
C GLY A 292 56.84 9.73 -32.37
N LEU A 293 57.19 9.98 -31.10
CA LEU A 293 57.18 9.00 -30.01
C LEU A 293 55.79 8.96 -29.38
N ASP A 294 55.45 7.82 -28.79
CA ASP A 294 54.23 7.72 -28.00
C ASP A 294 54.50 8.08 -26.54
N ASP A 295 53.51 8.64 -25.85
CA ASP A 295 53.65 9.17 -24.48
C ASP A 295 54.19 8.07 -23.54
N SER A 296 53.73 6.82 -23.71
CA SER A 296 54.23 5.65 -22.99
C SER A 296 55.73 5.42 -23.18
N SER A 297 56.24 5.56 -24.41
CA SER A 297 57.66 5.37 -24.75
C SER A 297 58.51 6.47 -24.14
N GLU A 298 58.02 7.70 -24.15
CA GLU A 298 58.70 8.85 -23.56
C GLU A 298 58.82 8.71 -22.03
N VAL A 299 57.75 8.27 -21.37
CA VAL A 299 57.79 7.95 -19.93
C VAL A 299 58.81 6.84 -19.63
N ASP A 300 58.89 5.81 -20.47
CA ASP A 300 59.84 4.69 -20.32
C ASP A 300 61.30 5.15 -20.51
N ASP A 301 61.55 6.07 -21.46
CA ASP A 301 62.85 6.68 -21.74
C ASP A 301 63.16 7.91 -20.85
N SER A 302 62.20 8.31 -19.99
CA SER A 302 62.26 9.43 -19.05
C SER A 302 62.32 10.84 -19.66
N SER A 303 61.92 11.00 -20.93
CA SER A 303 61.62 12.31 -21.55
C SER A 303 60.29 12.88 -21.02
N ASP A 304 59.99 14.14 -21.37
CA ASP A 304 58.75 14.83 -21.02
C ASP A 304 57.74 14.71 -22.18
N PRO A 305 56.64 13.93 -22.05
CA PRO A 305 55.68 13.65 -23.13
C PRO A 305 54.82 14.87 -23.56
N LEU A 306 55.25 16.06 -23.19
CA LEU A 306 54.59 17.33 -23.50
C LEU A 306 55.57 18.33 -24.15
N ASP A 307 56.79 17.89 -24.48
CA ASP A 307 57.87 18.73 -24.97
C ASP A 307 58.70 18.01 -26.04
N ASP A 308 58.51 18.43 -27.31
CA ASP A 308 59.09 17.81 -28.51
C ASP A 308 60.63 17.78 -28.57
N ASP A 309 61.31 18.41 -27.62
CA ASP A 309 62.77 18.55 -27.47
C ASP A 309 63.06 18.73 -25.97
N SER A 310 63.04 17.61 -25.23
CA SER A 310 63.03 17.56 -23.75
C SER A 310 64.20 18.29 -23.08
N ASP A 311 65.33 18.44 -23.77
CA ASP A 311 66.55 19.06 -23.25
C ASP A 311 66.94 20.41 -23.90
N ASP A 312 66.12 20.90 -24.84
CA ASP A 312 66.29 22.14 -25.60
C ASP A 312 67.59 22.20 -26.45
N ASP A 313 68.13 21.08 -26.92
CA ASP A 313 69.38 21.04 -27.72
C ASP A 313 69.16 21.22 -29.24
N GLY A 314 67.92 21.03 -29.70
CA GLY A 314 67.49 21.23 -31.07
C GLY A 314 67.39 19.98 -31.95
N LEU A 315 67.49 18.78 -31.37
CA LEU A 315 66.89 17.54 -31.90
C LEU A 315 65.56 17.31 -31.21
N ASP A 316 64.61 16.71 -31.92
CA ASP A 316 63.43 16.16 -31.25
C ASP A 316 63.76 14.80 -30.60
N ASP A 317 63.00 14.42 -29.58
CA ASP A 317 63.27 13.23 -28.77
C ASP A 317 63.26 11.96 -29.65
N LEU A 318 62.36 11.91 -30.64
CA LEU A 318 62.37 10.87 -31.68
C LEU A 318 63.69 10.83 -32.49
N GLU A 319 64.21 11.98 -32.93
CA GLU A 319 65.49 12.10 -33.64
C GLU A 319 66.63 11.58 -32.76
N GLU A 320 66.62 11.88 -31.46
CA GLU A 320 67.62 11.39 -30.50
C GLU A 320 67.60 9.87 -30.35
N VAL A 321 66.41 9.28 -30.16
CA VAL A 321 66.24 7.82 -30.13
C VAL A 321 66.73 7.17 -31.43
N GLN A 322 66.51 7.81 -32.58
CA GLN A 322 67.03 7.32 -33.88
C GLN A 322 68.55 7.45 -34.02
N HIS A 323 69.14 8.40 -33.31
CA HIS A 323 70.56 8.73 -33.30
C HIS A 323 71.36 8.01 -32.20
N ASP A 324 70.68 7.25 -31.32
CA ASP A 324 71.25 6.59 -30.14
C ASP A 324 71.81 7.60 -29.10
N THR A 325 71.29 8.85 -29.05
CA THR A 325 71.54 9.87 -28.00
C THR A 325 70.46 9.78 -26.90
N ASP A 326 70.65 10.48 -25.77
CA ASP A 326 69.76 10.48 -24.61
C ASP A 326 68.86 11.73 -24.65
N PRO A 327 67.52 11.58 -24.84
CA PRO A 327 66.55 12.69 -24.93
C PRO A 327 66.59 13.72 -23.78
N ASN A 328 67.27 13.38 -22.69
CA ASN A 328 67.34 14.19 -21.48
C ASN A 328 68.75 14.78 -21.22
N ASP A 329 69.70 14.62 -22.14
CA ASP A 329 71.09 15.04 -21.97
C ASP A 329 71.69 15.64 -23.25
N SER A 330 71.62 16.96 -23.35
CA SER A 330 72.12 17.82 -24.44
C SER A 330 73.59 17.67 -24.84
N ASP A 331 74.35 16.73 -24.30
CA ASP A 331 75.73 16.36 -24.65
C ASP A 331 75.97 14.90 -24.17
N SER A 332 75.24 13.94 -24.74
CA SER A 332 75.17 12.53 -24.34
C SER A 332 76.55 11.84 -24.20
N ASP A 333 77.56 12.29 -24.95
CA ASP A 333 78.92 11.75 -24.94
C ASP A 333 79.95 12.55 -24.10
N ASP A 334 79.51 13.63 -23.45
CA ASP A 334 80.30 14.56 -22.63
C ASP A 334 81.50 15.19 -23.40
N ASP A 335 81.43 15.40 -24.72
CA ASP A 335 82.52 15.97 -25.52
C ASP A 335 82.54 17.51 -25.58
N GLY A 336 81.41 18.13 -25.23
CA GLY A 336 81.19 19.58 -25.17
C GLY A 336 80.61 20.19 -26.44
N ILE A 337 79.95 19.39 -27.28
CA ILE A 337 79.13 19.79 -28.43
C ILE A 337 77.72 19.23 -28.17
N GLU A 338 76.70 20.06 -28.38
CA GLU A 338 75.31 19.63 -28.23
C GLU A 338 74.97 18.56 -29.27
N ASP A 339 74.15 17.56 -28.93
CA ASP A 339 73.81 16.45 -29.82
C ASP A 339 73.11 16.97 -31.09
N GLY A 340 72.29 18.02 -31.00
CA GLY A 340 71.75 18.76 -32.16
C GLY A 340 72.77 19.37 -33.12
N GLU A 341 74.05 19.51 -32.72
CA GLU A 341 75.15 19.90 -33.60
C GLU A 341 76.08 18.72 -33.98
N ASP A 342 76.02 17.57 -33.28
CA ASP A 342 76.79 16.33 -33.56
C ASP A 342 76.03 15.02 -33.22
N PRO A 343 74.93 14.68 -33.95
CA PRO A 343 74.01 13.59 -33.59
C PRO A 343 74.53 12.16 -33.91
N ASP A 344 75.82 11.99 -34.18
CA ASP A 344 76.43 10.68 -34.50
C ASP A 344 77.52 10.30 -33.45
N SER A 345 77.44 10.86 -32.24
CA SER A 345 78.49 10.87 -31.20
C SER A 345 78.73 9.51 -30.51
#